data_AF-A0A1V5ZWW5-F1
#
_entry.id   AF-A0A1V5ZWW5-F1
#
_cell.length_a   1.000
_cell.length_b   1.000
_cell.length_c   1.000
_cell.angle_alpha   90.00
_cell.angle_beta   90.00
_cell.angle_gamma   90.00
#
_symmetry.space_group_name_H-M   'P 1'
#
loop_
_entity.id
_entity.type
_entity.pdbx_description
1 polymer ?
#
loop_
_entity_poly.entity_id
_entity_poly.type
_entity_poly.pdbx_seq_one_letter_code
_entity_poly.pdbx_strand_id
1 'polypeptide(L)'
;MSIANIILKLKSWVTGYQEVPKKLIDFDTPSTIYEDSAQDIAFVDNEYPSKADLPQKSNEKLKKWQDGCIVLISGISIPVGMKYEDSQGETTSRKIEVKKIYRSSDGIDYLSGFCYLREAYRNFRTDRISEIVSLETGEIYRSPQAFIEQYGIFSTPQLEKLQIFIHILSYLARADRNFDDCELNIISALVDDYAQGEPKERILSYARSHKPTKKDYLAEVEKLRFFDRKDLSYLVIMAERLINADGKVTKKESEFFDVLKSSVESLK
;
A
#
# COMPACT_ATOMS: atom_id res chain seq x y z
N MET A 1 -41.20 -26.24 -20.49
CA MET A 1 -41.21 -26.01 -19.03
C MET A 1 -41.75 -24.61 -18.80
N SER A 2 -42.87 -24.44 -18.08
CA SER A 2 -43.54 -23.13 -17.94
C SER A 2 -42.71 -22.16 -17.09
N ILE A 3 -42.75 -20.86 -17.41
CA ILE A 3 -42.17 -19.77 -16.61
C ILE A 3 -42.65 -19.84 -15.15
N ALA A 4 -43.89 -20.28 -14.93
CA ALA A 4 -44.44 -20.48 -13.58
C ALA A 4 -43.65 -21.53 -12.76
N ASN A 5 -43.13 -22.58 -13.41
CA ASN A 5 -42.33 -23.62 -12.73
C ASN A 5 -40.91 -23.14 -12.40
N ILE A 6 -40.36 -22.20 -13.17
CA ILE A 6 -39.06 -21.59 -12.90
C ILE A 6 -39.18 -20.64 -11.69
N ILE A 7 -40.25 -19.84 -11.64
CA ILE A 7 -40.51 -18.91 -10.52
C ILE A 7 -40.76 -19.67 -9.21
N LEU A 8 -41.49 -20.80 -9.25
CA LEU A 8 -41.72 -21.64 -8.07
C LEU A 8 -40.43 -22.28 -7.53
N LYS A 9 -39.55 -22.76 -8.43
CA LYS A 9 -38.24 -23.30 -8.03
C LYS A 9 -37.30 -22.25 -7.46
N LEU A 10 -37.33 -21.02 -7.99
CA LEU A 10 -36.53 -19.92 -7.45
C LEU A 10 -37.05 -19.48 -6.07
N LYS A 11 -38.37 -19.42 -5.88
CA LYS A 11 -38.95 -19.11 -4.57
C LYS A 11 -38.64 -20.16 -3.51
N SER A 12 -38.60 -21.46 -3.87
CA SER A 12 -38.21 -22.51 -2.91
C SER A 12 -36.71 -22.53 -2.58
N TRP A 13 -35.87 -21.92 -3.42
CA TRP A 13 -34.43 -21.79 -3.17
C TRP A 13 -34.12 -20.63 -2.21
N VAL A 14 -34.89 -19.55 -2.29
CA VAL A 14 -34.70 -18.36 -1.43
C VAL A 14 -35.18 -18.60 0.01
N THR A 15 -36.17 -19.48 0.24
CA THR A 15 -36.68 -19.77 1.59
C THR A 15 -35.80 -20.72 2.43
N GLY A 16 -34.72 -21.27 1.87
CA GLY A 16 -33.77 -22.15 2.57
C GLY A 16 -32.51 -21.47 3.09
N TYR A 17 -32.29 -20.18 2.79
CA TYR A 17 -31.09 -19.46 3.23
C TYR A 17 -31.31 -18.88 4.62
N GLN A 18 -31.09 -19.69 5.67
CA GLN A 18 -30.90 -19.13 7.01
C GLN A 18 -29.51 -18.49 7.05
N GLU A 19 -29.47 -17.15 7.16
CA GLU A 19 -28.26 -16.45 7.55
C GLU A 19 -27.86 -16.92 8.94
N VAL A 20 -26.86 -17.81 9.02
CA VAL A 20 -26.18 -18.10 10.28
C VAL A 20 -25.39 -16.84 10.62
N PRO A 21 -25.70 -16.12 11.71
CA PRO A 21 -24.91 -14.96 12.10
C PRO A 21 -23.48 -15.45 12.37
N LYS A 22 -22.56 -15.08 11.48
CA LYS A 22 -21.14 -15.41 11.65
C LYS A 22 -20.66 -14.64 12.86
N LYS A 23 -20.35 -15.38 13.92
CA LYS A 23 -19.67 -14.86 15.10
C LYS A 23 -18.36 -14.23 14.61
N LEU A 24 -18.25 -12.90 14.70
CA LEU A 24 -17.01 -12.18 14.42
C LEU A 24 -15.93 -12.77 15.33
N ILE A 25 -14.75 -13.01 14.76
CA ILE A 25 -13.61 -13.51 15.52
C ILE A 25 -13.22 -12.38 16.49
N ASP A 26 -13.32 -12.64 17.79
CA ASP A 26 -12.82 -11.71 18.80
C ASP A 26 -11.30 -11.60 18.64
N PHE A 27 -10.84 -10.45 18.18
CA PHE A 27 -9.43 -10.09 18.21
C PHE A 27 -9.18 -9.36 19.53
N ASP A 28 -8.42 -9.97 20.44
CA ASP A 28 -7.87 -9.26 21.60
C ASP A 28 -6.92 -8.16 21.10
N THR A 29 -7.44 -6.93 20.97
CA THR A 29 -6.62 -5.77 20.66
C THR A 29 -5.95 -5.28 21.95
N PRO A 30 -4.60 -5.23 22.02
CA PRO A 30 -3.93 -4.52 23.09
C PRO A 30 -4.30 -3.04 23.02
N SER A 31 -4.80 -2.49 24.13
CA SER A 31 -5.34 -1.12 24.23
C SER A 31 -4.28 -0.02 24.28
N THR A 32 -3.00 -0.34 24.04
CA THR A 32 -1.89 0.61 24.16
C THR A 32 -0.92 0.42 23.00
N ILE A 33 -1.06 1.29 22.00
CA ILE A 33 -0.01 1.54 21.01
C ILE A 33 0.94 2.54 21.67
N TYR A 34 2.16 2.10 22.00
CA TYR A 34 3.19 2.98 22.54
C TYR A 34 3.77 3.82 21.41
N GLU A 35 3.48 5.12 21.39
CA GLU A 35 4.17 6.12 20.55
C GLU A 35 5.51 6.50 21.20
N ASP A 36 6.50 5.62 21.20
CA ASP A 36 7.87 5.98 21.59
C ASP A 36 8.77 6.16 20.36
N SER A 37 8.67 7.34 19.76
CA SER A 37 9.30 7.73 18.48
C SER A 37 10.83 7.85 18.50
N ALA A 38 11.50 7.62 19.64
CA ALA A 38 12.94 7.81 19.76
C ALA A 38 13.77 6.54 19.44
N GLN A 39 13.20 5.34 19.53
CA GLN A 39 13.92 4.08 19.22
C GLN A 39 13.79 3.65 17.76
N ASP A 40 12.79 4.16 17.01
CA ASP A 40 12.54 3.82 15.61
C ASP A 40 13.51 4.46 14.59
N ILE A 41 14.37 5.38 15.05
CA ILE A 41 15.25 6.21 14.21
C ILE A 41 16.58 5.50 13.90
N ALA A 42 16.97 4.48 14.67
CA ALA A 42 18.24 3.76 14.45
C ALA A 42 18.15 2.59 13.43
N PHE A 43 16.97 2.30 12.88
CA PHE A 43 16.72 1.08 12.08
C PHE A 43 16.72 1.28 10.56
N VAL A 44 16.95 2.50 10.06
CA VAL A 44 16.66 2.84 8.65
C VAL A 44 17.87 2.66 7.71
N ASP A 45 19.10 2.56 8.22
CA ASP A 45 20.27 2.70 7.34
C ASP A 45 20.82 1.41 6.69
N ASN A 46 20.21 0.21 6.85
CA ASN A 46 20.77 -0.98 6.17
C ASN A 46 19.88 -2.23 5.94
N GLU A 47 18.55 -2.21 6.12
CA GLU A 47 17.76 -3.44 5.94
C GLU A 47 16.49 -3.28 5.10
N TYR A 48 16.68 -3.40 3.78
CA TYR A 48 15.66 -3.87 2.85
C TYR A 48 16.31 -4.84 1.84
N PRO A 49 15.90 -6.14 1.76
CA PRO A 49 15.05 -6.88 2.68
C PRO A 49 15.85 -7.41 3.89
N SER A 50 15.15 -7.63 5.01
CA SER A 50 15.67 -8.15 6.27
C SER A 50 16.54 -9.41 6.09
N LYS A 51 17.75 -9.37 6.68
CA LYS A 51 18.68 -10.50 6.81
C LYS A 51 18.24 -11.55 7.83
N ALA A 52 17.09 -11.40 8.48
CA ALA A 52 16.72 -12.20 9.65
C ALA A 52 16.13 -13.60 9.35
N ASP A 53 15.87 -13.97 8.10
CA ASP A 53 15.49 -15.34 7.70
C ASP A 53 16.35 -15.89 6.53
N LEU A 54 17.45 -15.21 6.19
CA LEU A 54 18.31 -15.60 5.07
C LEU A 54 19.51 -16.40 5.57
N PRO A 55 19.72 -17.66 5.10
CA PRO A 55 21.01 -18.29 5.31
C PRO A 55 22.10 -17.38 4.72
N GLN A 56 23.11 -17.04 5.53
CA GLN A 56 24.19 -16.07 5.24
C GLN A 56 25.03 -16.37 3.98
N LYS A 57 24.71 -17.43 3.23
CA LYS A 57 25.16 -17.64 1.86
C LYS A 57 24.03 -17.25 0.93
N SER A 58 24.08 -16.02 0.39
CA SER A 58 23.15 -15.57 -0.65
C SER A 58 23.20 -16.56 -1.81
N ASN A 59 22.20 -17.43 -1.88
CA ASN A 59 22.02 -18.39 -2.94
C ASN A 59 21.70 -17.58 -4.20
N GLU A 60 22.54 -17.63 -5.25
CA GLU A 60 22.28 -16.91 -6.52
C GLU A 60 20.85 -17.12 -7.03
N LYS A 61 20.27 -18.29 -6.72
CA LYS A 61 18.87 -18.62 -6.97
C LYS A 61 17.87 -17.65 -6.31
N LEU A 62 18.10 -17.27 -5.06
CA LEU A 62 17.23 -16.33 -4.34
C LEU A 62 17.32 -14.93 -4.95
N LYS A 63 18.54 -14.48 -5.26
CA LYS A 63 18.74 -13.18 -5.93
C LYS A 63 18.04 -13.15 -7.28
N LYS A 64 18.22 -14.20 -8.09
CA LYS A 64 17.52 -14.36 -9.38
C LYS A 64 16.00 -14.34 -9.24
N TRP A 65 15.47 -14.97 -8.17
CA TRP A 65 14.03 -14.94 -7.90
C TRP A 65 13.55 -13.53 -7.50
N GLN A 66 14.31 -12.83 -6.65
CA GLN A 66 14.00 -11.45 -6.26
C GLN A 66 14.05 -10.49 -7.45
N ASP A 67 15.07 -10.62 -8.30
CA ASP A 67 15.23 -9.81 -9.52
C ASP A 67 14.10 -10.05 -10.53
N GLY A 68 13.43 -11.21 -10.47
CA GLY A 68 12.26 -11.54 -11.29
C GLY A 68 10.91 -11.12 -10.69
N CYS A 69 10.89 -10.52 -9.50
CA CYS A 69 9.65 -10.07 -8.88
C CYS A 69 9.23 -8.68 -9.40
N ILE A 70 7.94 -8.51 -9.66
CA ILE A 70 7.31 -7.25 -10.06
C ILE A 70 6.63 -6.66 -8.83
N VAL A 71 6.92 -5.41 -8.47
CA VAL A 71 6.25 -4.73 -7.37
C VAL A 71 4.89 -4.23 -7.86
N LEU A 72 3.82 -4.50 -7.10
CA LEU A 72 2.48 -4.02 -7.44
C LEU A 72 2.13 -2.76 -6.65
N ILE A 73 2.64 -2.66 -5.42
CA ILE A 73 2.57 -1.48 -4.56
C ILE A 73 3.61 -1.60 -3.43
N SER A 74 4.27 -0.51 -3.05
CA SER A 74 5.19 -0.47 -1.90
C SER A 74 5.04 0.82 -1.07
N GLY A 75 5.73 0.94 0.08
CA GLY A 75 5.61 2.14 0.92
C GLY A 75 4.20 2.35 1.50
N ILE A 76 3.44 1.26 1.63
CA ILE A 76 2.09 1.30 2.23
C ILE A 76 2.13 0.85 3.69
N SER A 77 1.05 1.14 4.41
CA SER A 77 0.87 0.69 5.79
C SER A 77 -0.57 0.27 5.98
N ILE A 78 -0.87 -1.00 5.65
CA ILE A 78 -2.24 -1.52 5.71
C ILE A 78 -2.32 -2.60 6.78
N PRO A 79 -2.93 -2.32 7.96
CA PRO A 79 -3.12 -3.32 8.98
C PRO A 79 -4.22 -4.30 8.56
N VAL A 80 -3.89 -5.58 8.45
CA VAL A 80 -4.86 -6.63 8.08
C VAL A 80 -4.81 -7.81 9.04
N GLY A 81 -5.96 -8.44 9.23
CA GLY A 81 -6.09 -9.78 9.78
C GLY A 81 -6.21 -10.77 8.63
N MET A 82 -5.62 -11.96 8.76
CA MET A 82 -5.75 -13.00 7.74
C MET A 82 -5.75 -14.40 8.32
N LYS A 83 -6.38 -15.33 7.61
CA LYS A 83 -6.23 -16.78 7.82
C LYS A 83 -5.21 -17.33 6.84
N TYR A 84 -4.13 -17.89 7.36
CA TYR A 84 -2.98 -18.33 6.58
C TYR A 84 -2.65 -19.78 6.85
N GLU A 85 -2.57 -20.58 5.79
CA GLU A 85 -2.08 -21.95 5.82
C GLU A 85 -0.56 -21.97 5.63
N ASP A 86 0.18 -22.60 6.53
CA ASP A 86 1.62 -22.70 6.41
C ASP A 86 2.08 -23.86 5.50
N SER A 87 3.39 -24.13 5.45
CA SER A 87 3.92 -25.23 4.64
C SER A 87 3.63 -26.63 5.19
N GLN A 88 3.15 -26.73 6.44
CA GLN A 88 2.76 -27.98 7.09
C GLN A 88 1.24 -28.22 6.98
N GLY A 89 0.50 -27.28 6.39
CA GLY A 89 -0.96 -27.34 6.27
C GLY A 89 -1.69 -26.79 7.49
N GLU A 90 -0.98 -26.20 8.46
CA GLU A 90 -1.61 -25.63 9.65
C GLU A 90 -2.17 -24.25 9.34
N THR A 91 -3.46 -24.06 9.59
CA THR A 91 -4.13 -22.78 9.43
C THR A 91 -4.00 -21.95 10.70
N THR A 92 -3.49 -20.72 10.57
CA THR A 92 -3.30 -19.77 11.66
C THR A 92 -3.95 -18.43 11.35
N SER A 93 -4.57 -17.80 12.35
CA SER A 93 -5.00 -16.40 12.26
C SER A 93 -3.82 -15.49 12.55
N ARG A 94 -3.57 -14.50 11.70
CA ARG A 94 -2.43 -13.59 11.79
C ARG A 94 -2.86 -12.15 11.66
N LYS A 95 -2.33 -11.29 12.52
CA LYS A 95 -2.32 -9.85 12.34
C LYS A 95 -1.01 -9.45 11.68
N ILE A 96 -1.09 -8.74 10.56
CA ILE A 96 0.08 -8.22 9.83
C ILE A 96 -0.13 -6.76 9.46
N GLU A 97 0.95 -6.02 9.34
CA GLU A 97 0.96 -4.71 8.70
C GLU A 97 1.61 -4.84 7.32
N VAL A 98 0.80 -4.82 6.26
CA VAL A 98 1.26 -4.97 4.88
C VAL A 98 2.02 -3.71 4.48
N LYS A 99 3.27 -3.90 4.07
CA LYS A 99 4.17 -2.84 3.60
C LYS A 99 4.41 -2.85 2.10
N LYS A 100 4.23 -4.01 1.46
CA LYS A 100 4.47 -4.19 0.03
C LYS A 100 3.65 -5.36 -0.51
N ILE A 101 3.15 -5.22 -1.73
CA ILE A 101 2.57 -6.33 -2.51
C ILE A 101 3.43 -6.48 -3.76
N TYR A 102 3.78 -7.72 -4.10
CA TYR A 102 4.58 -8.01 -5.27
C TYR A 102 4.21 -9.37 -5.86
N ARG A 103 4.51 -9.57 -7.14
CA ARG A 103 4.28 -10.79 -7.90
C ARG A 103 5.61 -11.43 -8.25
N SER A 104 5.77 -12.72 -8.02
CA SER A 104 6.96 -13.45 -8.46
C SER A 104 6.97 -13.66 -9.97
N SER A 105 8.12 -14.06 -10.52
CA SER A 105 8.26 -14.45 -11.94
C SER A 105 7.32 -15.59 -12.34
N ASP A 106 6.92 -16.43 -11.38
CA ASP A 106 6.01 -17.56 -11.57
C ASP A 106 4.53 -17.15 -11.47
N GLY A 107 4.24 -15.85 -11.34
CA GLY A 107 2.88 -15.31 -11.28
C GLY A 107 2.20 -15.42 -9.92
N ILE A 108 2.92 -15.82 -8.86
CA ILE A 108 2.37 -15.92 -7.50
C ILE A 108 2.47 -14.56 -6.82
N ASP A 109 1.36 -14.09 -6.24
CA ASP A 109 1.34 -12.86 -5.47
C ASP A 109 1.78 -13.06 -4.01
N TYR A 110 2.42 -12.04 -3.46
CA TYR A 110 2.95 -12.02 -2.11
C TYR A 110 2.56 -10.74 -1.39
N LEU A 111 2.24 -10.87 -0.11
CA LEU A 111 2.19 -9.76 0.84
C LEU A 111 3.49 -9.76 1.65
N SER A 112 4.21 -8.65 1.67
CA SER A 112 5.34 -8.42 2.56
C SER A 112 4.92 -7.46 3.66
N GLY A 113 5.24 -7.79 4.91
CA GLY A 113 4.82 -6.95 6.02
C GLY A 113 5.34 -7.40 7.37
N PHE A 114 5.09 -6.57 8.39
CA PHE A 114 5.43 -6.90 9.77
C PHE A 114 4.37 -7.85 10.35
N CYS A 115 4.79 -9.01 10.83
CA CYS A 115 3.91 -10.02 11.43
C CYS A 115 3.93 -9.90 12.94
N TYR A 116 2.82 -9.49 13.55
CA TYR A 116 2.73 -9.28 15.00
C TYR A 116 2.86 -10.58 15.80
N LEU A 117 2.39 -11.70 15.25
CA LEU A 117 2.52 -13.01 15.93
C LEU A 117 3.97 -13.48 16.06
N ARG A 118 4.85 -13.03 15.15
CA ARG A 118 6.27 -13.46 15.11
C ARG A 118 7.23 -12.31 15.40
N GLU A 119 6.71 -11.10 15.61
CA GLU A 119 7.47 -9.86 15.81
C GLU A 119 8.56 -9.65 14.75
N ALA A 120 8.27 -9.99 13.49
CA ALA A 120 9.25 -9.98 12.41
C ALA A 120 8.63 -9.67 11.05
N TYR A 121 9.43 -9.10 10.14
CA TYR A 121 9.07 -8.93 8.74
C TYR A 121 9.05 -10.26 7.99
N ARG A 122 7.95 -10.57 7.31
CA ARG A 122 7.78 -11.83 6.57
C ARG A 122 7.04 -11.62 5.26
N ASN A 123 7.22 -12.59 4.36
CA ASN A 123 6.48 -12.69 3.10
C ASN A 123 5.43 -13.79 3.21
N PHE A 124 4.22 -13.49 2.73
CA PHE A 124 3.07 -14.37 2.76
C PHE A 124 2.59 -14.60 1.33
N ARG A 125 2.59 -15.87 0.90
CA ARG A 125 2.03 -16.22 -0.41
C ARG A 125 0.52 -16.10 -0.35
N THR A 126 -0.08 -15.45 -1.34
CA THR A 126 -1.51 -15.16 -1.32
C THR A 126 -2.35 -16.40 -1.61
N ASP A 127 -1.81 -17.39 -2.32
CA ASP A 127 -2.47 -18.68 -2.55
C ASP A 127 -2.68 -19.51 -1.28
N ARG A 128 -2.00 -19.15 -0.19
CA ARG A 128 -2.17 -19.74 1.15
C ARG A 128 -3.02 -18.92 2.11
N ILE A 129 -3.56 -17.80 1.63
CA ILE A 129 -4.45 -16.94 2.40
C ILE A 129 -5.89 -17.29 2.01
N SER A 130 -6.69 -17.73 2.97
CA SER A 130 -8.10 -18.05 2.72
C SER A 130 -9.06 -16.87 2.99
N GLU A 131 -8.62 -15.88 3.76
CA GLU A 131 -9.43 -14.72 4.15
C GLU A 131 -8.51 -13.56 4.53
N ILE A 132 -8.84 -12.34 4.09
CA ILE A 132 -8.18 -11.09 4.51
C ILE A 132 -9.25 -10.14 5.04
N VAL A 133 -8.97 -9.48 6.15
CA VAL A 133 -9.83 -8.46 6.77
C VAL A 133 -9.01 -7.20 6.96
N SER A 134 -9.47 -6.08 6.43
CA SER A 134 -8.91 -4.77 6.75
C SER A 134 -9.23 -4.44 8.20
N LEU A 135 -8.20 -4.25 9.04
CA LEU A 135 -8.41 -3.92 10.45
C LEU A 135 -8.77 -2.45 10.67
N GLU A 136 -8.54 -1.59 9.67
CA GLU A 136 -8.94 -0.19 9.73
C GLU A 136 -10.43 -0.02 9.39
N THR A 137 -10.92 -0.72 8.35
CA THR A 137 -12.30 -0.53 7.85
C THR A 137 -13.25 -1.65 8.28
N GLY A 138 -12.74 -2.79 8.74
CA GLY A 138 -13.53 -4.00 8.99
C GLY A 138 -13.97 -4.73 7.71
N GLU A 139 -13.55 -4.27 6.53
CA GLU A 139 -13.91 -4.89 5.25
C GLU A 139 -13.29 -6.29 5.13
N ILE A 140 -14.10 -7.27 4.74
CA ILE A 140 -13.68 -8.66 4.56
C ILE A 140 -13.52 -8.96 3.07
N TYR A 141 -12.30 -9.22 2.65
CA TYR A 141 -11.96 -9.72 1.33
C TYR A 141 -12.01 -11.25 1.33
N ARG A 142 -13.03 -11.80 0.65
CA ARG A 142 -13.24 -13.25 0.54
C ARG A 142 -12.20 -13.96 -0.33
N SER A 143 -11.48 -13.21 -1.17
CA SER A 143 -10.31 -13.70 -1.88
C SER A 143 -9.15 -12.72 -1.68
N PRO A 144 -7.91 -13.22 -1.56
CA PRO A 144 -6.71 -12.39 -1.60
C PRO A 144 -6.61 -11.59 -2.90
N GLN A 145 -7.13 -12.14 -4.00
CA GLN A 145 -7.20 -11.47 -5.29
C GLN A 145 -8.03 -10.20 -5.22
N ALA A 146 -9.15 -10.15 -4.49
CA ALA A 146 -9.90 -8.89 -4.35
C ALA A 146 -9.09 -7.80 -3.62
N PHE A 147 -8.28 -8.20 -2.63
CA PHE A 147 -7.39 -7.29 -1.92
C PHE A 147 -6.28 -6.76 -2.83
N ILE A 148 -5.62 -7.64 -3.60
CA ILE A 148 -4.60 -7.26 -4.58
C ILE A 148 -5.23 -6.45 -5.70
N GLU A 149 -6.41 -6.86 -6.14
CA GLU A 149 -7.46 -6.15 -6.88
C GLU A 149 -7.39 -4.68 -6.52
N GLN A 150 -7.80 -4.38 -5.30
CA GLN A 150 -7.96 -3.05 -4.73
C GLN A 150 -6.65 -2.26 -4.57
N TYR A 151 -5.56 -2.91 -4.14
CA TYR A 151 -4.33 -2.21 -3.72
C TYR A 151 -3.15 -2.33 -4.70
N GLY A 152 -3.18 -3.28 -5.64
CA GLY A 152 -2.13 -3.56 -6.63
C GLY A 152 -2.22 -2.68 -7.87
N ILE A 153 -2.45 -1.38 -7.68
CA ILE A 153 -2.78 -0.42 -8.75
C ILE A 153 -1.55 0.04 -9.54
N PHE A 154 -0.34 -0.11 -8.98
CA PHE A 154 0.90 0.43 -9.55
C PHE A 154 1.77 -0.67 -10.16
N SER A 155 1.22 -1.35 -11.16
CA SER A 155 1.80 -2.59 -11.73
C SER A 155 2.83 -2.39 -12.86
N THR A 156 3.10 -1.15 -13.26
CA THR A 156 4.07 -0.81 -14.32
C THR A 156 5.13 0.15 -13.79
N PRO A 157 6.34 0.19 -14.35
CA PRO A 157 7.39 1.13 -13.89
C PRO A 157 6.95 2.60 -13.92
N GLN A 158 6.12 2.98 -14.90
CA GLN A 158 5.56 4.33 -14.98
C GLN A 158 4.60 4.60 -13.82
N LEU A 159 3.76 3.63 -13.45
CA LEU A 159 2.86 3.76 -12.32
C LEU A 159 3.59 3.66 -10.98
N GLU A 160 4.66 2.89 -10.86
CA GLU A 160 5.53 2.90 -9.67
C GLU A 160 6.15 4.29 -9.46
N LYS A 161 6.63 4.94 -10.54
CA LYS A 161 7.05 6.35 -10.48
C LYS A 161 5.92 7.26 -9.99
N LEU A 162 4.72 7.12 -10.58
CA LEU A 162 3.55 7.89 -10.15
C LEU A 162 3.25 7.68 -8.66
N GLN A 163 3.39 6.45 -8.16
CA GLN A 163 3.18 6.13 -6.76
C GLN A 163 4.09 6.98 -5.85
N ILE A 164 5.38 7.02 -6.16
CA ILE A 164 6.38 7.80 -5.41
C ILE A 164 6.00 9.28 -5.42
N PHE A 165 5.55 9.81 -6.56
CA PHE A 165 5.12 11.20 -6.67
C PHE A 165 3.87 11.45 -5.81
N ILE A 166 2.87 10.57 -5.87
CA ILE A 166 1.66 10.67 -5.04
C ILE A 166 2.01 10.64 -3.55
N HIS A 167 2.93 9.79 -3.10
CA HIS A 167 3.34 9.75 -1.69
C HIS A 167 3.92 11.08 -1.22
N ILE A 168 4.85 11.63 -2.01
CA ILE A 168 5.50 12.91 -1.72
C ILE A 168 4.45 14.02 -1.69
N LEU A 169 3.62 14.11 -2.74
CA LEU A 169 2.60 15.16 -2.87
C LEU A 169 1.48 15.05 -1.82
N SER A 170 1.01 13.84 -1.51
CA SER A 170 0.01 13.60 -0.46
C SER A 170 0.56 13.93 0.93
N TYR A 171 1.86 13.77 1.17
CA TYR A 171 2.47 14.22 2.43
C TYR A 171 2.50 15.74 2.52
N LEU A 172 2.92 16.41 1.45
CA LEU A 172 2.95 17.87 1.39
C LEU A 172 1.55 18.47 1.59
N ALA A 173 0.54 17.96 0.87
CA ALA A 173 -0.85 18.41 1.00
C ALA A 173 -1.38 18.28 2.42
N ARG A 174 -0.91 17.26 3.15
CA ARG A 174 -1.37 16.97 4.52
C ARG A 174 -0.52 17.60 5.61
N ALA A 175 0.48 18.42 5.27
CA ALA A 175 1.40 18.98 6.25
C ALA A 175 0.68 19.87 7.29
N ASP A 176 -0.44 20.49 6.90
CA ASP A 176 -1.32 21.31 7.75
C ASP A 176 -2.49 20.51 8.39
N ARG A 177 -2.60 19.21 8.08
CA ARG A 177 -3.67 18.25 8.47
C ARG A 177 -4.99 18.38 7.69
N ASN A 178 -5.07 19.24 6.68
CA ASN A 178 -6.15 19.24 5.72
C ASN A 178 -5.70 18.53 4.44
N PHE A 179 -6.64 18.16 3.58
CA PHE A 179 -6.35 17.77 2.22
C PHE A 179 -7.61 18.09 1.41
N ASP A 180 -7.58 19.21 0.71
CA ASP A 180 -8.76 19.75 0.05
C ASP A 180 -8.87 19.32 -1.42
N ASP A 181 -9.98 19.71 -2.05
CA ASP A 181 -10.24 19.35 -3.45
C ASP A 181 -9.36 20.15 -4.43
N CYS A 182 -8.83 21.33 -4.06
CA CYS A 182 -7.89 22.10 -4.89
C CYS A 182 -6.55 21.37 -5.02
N GLU A 183 -6.01 20.85 -3.93
CA GLU A 183 -4.79 20.04 -3.92
C GLU A 183 -5.01 18.71 -4.65
N LEU A 184 -6.17 18.07 -4.43
CA LEU A 184 -6.54 16.84 -5.14
C LEU A 184 -6.62 17.07 -6.65
N ASN A 185 -7.05 18.24 -7.11
CA ASN A 185 -7.05 18.57 -8.54
C ASN A 185 -5.63 18.62 -9.13
N ILE A 186 -4.63 19.07 -8.36
CA ILE A 186 -3.22 19.03 -8.79
C ILE A 186 -2.73 17.58 -8.91
N ILE A 187 -3.05 16.73 -7.94
CA ILE A 187 -2.73 15.29 -8.03
C ILE A 187 -3.50 14.63 -9.19
N SER A 188 -4.75 15.04 -9.45
CA SER A 188 -5.54 14.56 -10.58
C SER A 188 -4.89 14.87 -11.92
N ALA A 189 -4.41 16.10 -12.10
CA ALA A 189 -3.66 16.49 -13.29
C ALA A 189 -2.36 15.68 -13.45
N LEU A 190 -1.65 15.39 -12.35
CA LEU A 190 -0.51 14.48 -12.38
C LEU A 190 -0.93 13.06 -12.82
N VAL A 191 -2.01 12.51 -12.27
CA VAL A 191 -2.46 11.15 -12.61
C VAL A 191 -2.88 11.05 -14.08
N ASP A 192 -3.48 12.10 -14.64
CA ASP A 192 -3.87 12.17 -16.05
C ASP A 192 -2.69 11.97 -17.02
N ASP A 193 -1.48 12.39 -16.63
CA ASP A 193 -0.28 12.21 -17.45
C ASP A 193 0.24 10.75 -17.46
N TYR A 194 -0.23 9.91 -16.54
CA TYR A 194 0.29 8.56 -16.31
C TYR A 194 -0.72 7.45 -16.54
N ALA A 195 -1.99 7.72 -16.28
CA ALA A 195 -3.06 6.73 -16.29
C ALA A 195 -4.33 7.30 -16.93
N GLN A 196 -5.09 6.44 -17.59
CA GLN A 196 -6.37 6.76 -18.22
C GLN A 196 -7.38 5.64 -17.89
N GLY A 197 -8.67 5.96 -17.85
CA GLY A 197 -9.74 4.98 -17.58
C GLY A 197 -9.83 4.51 -16.12
N GLU A 198 -10.21 3.25 -15.91
CA GLU A 198 -10.47 2.65 -14.58
C GLU A 198 -9.31 2.77 -13.57
N PRO A 199 -8.02 2.61 -13.97
CA PRO A 199 -6.90 2.83 -13.05
C PRO A 199 -6.85 4.25 -12.45
N LYS A 200 -7.31 5.28 -13.18
CA LYS A 200 -7.28 6.67 -12.71
C LYS A 200 -8.12 6.85 -11.45
N GLU A 201 -9.37 6.41 -11.46
CA GLU A 201 -10.29 6.61 -10.33
C GLU A 201 -9.76 5.95 -9.06
N ARG A 202 -9.17 4.77 -9.22
CA ARG A 202 -8.60 4.01 -8.12
C ARG A 202 -7.33 4.64 -7.56
N ILE A 203 -6.47 5.17 -8.44
CA ILE A 203 -5.28 5.92 -8.02
C ILE A 203 -5.66 7.22 -7.30
N LEU A 204 -6.74 7.90 -7.71
CA LEU A 204 -7.22 9.10 -7.01
C LEU A 204 -7.86 8.78 -5.67
N SER A 205 -8.64 7.70 -5.59
CA SER A 205 -9.17 7.19 -4.33
C SER A 205 -8.03 6.80 -3.37
N TYR A 206 -6.98 6.17 -3.91
CA TYR A 206 -5.75 5.91 -3.17
C TYR A 206 -5.10 7.19 -2.66
N ALA A 207 -4.81 8.17 -3.53
CA ALA A 207 -4.20 9.43 -3.13
C ALA A 207 -5.02 10.15 -2.03
N ARG A 208 -6.36 10.17 -2.16
CA ARG A 208 -7.26 10.79 -1.19
C ARG A 208 -7.24 10.11 0.17
N SER A 209 -7.17 8.78 0.21
CA SER A 209 -7.19 8.00 1.46
C SER A 209 -5.80 7.80 2.07
N HIS A 210 -4.74 7.95 1.27
CA HIS A 210 -3.37 7.74 1.70
C HIS A 210 -2.92 8.82 2.70
N LYS A 211 -2.29 8.36 3.78
CA LYS A 211 -1.80 9.18 4.91
C LYS A 211 -0.33 8.85 5.16
N PRO A 212 0.58 9.27 4.27
CA PRO A 212 2.01 9.00 4.45
C PRO A 212 2.51 9.68 5.73
N THR A 213 3.41 9.02 6.44
CA THR A 213 4.10 9.60 7.59
C THR A 213 5.31 10.41 7.14
N LYS A 214 5.91 11.18 8.05
CA LYS A 214 7.18 11.89 7.77
C LYS A 214 8.29 10.91 7.34
N LYS A 215 8.32 9.73 7.97
CA LYS A 215 9.30 8.68 7.67
C LYS A 215 9.10 8.16 6.25
N ASP A 216 7.85 7.90 5.85
CA ASP A 216 7.52 7.46 4.50
C ASP A 216 7.94 8.52 3.48
N TYR A 217 7.57 9.79 3.70
CA TYR A 217 7.96 10.90 2.85
C TYR A 217 9.48 10.98 2.62
N LEU A 218 10.28 10.93 3.70
CA LEU A 218 11.74 11.00 3.57
C LEU A 218 12.31 9.79 2.81
N ALA A 219 11.76 8.60 3.05
CA ALA A 219 12.16 7.40 2.32
C ALA A 219 11.83 7.51 0.81
N GLU A 220 10.70 8.11 0.45
CA GLU A 220 10.34 8.35 -0.96
C GLU A 220 11.22 9.43 -1.60
N VAL A 221 11.56 10.50 -0.88
CA VAL A 221 12.50 11.53 -1.36
C VAL A 221 13.88 10.95 -1.64
N GLU A 222 14.38 10.00 -0.84
CA GLU A 222 15.67 9.35 -1.10
C GLU A 222 15.68 8.59 -2.44
N LYS A 223 14.55 8.01 -2.84
CA LYS A 223 14.42 7.27 -4.11
C LYS A 223 14.54 8.16 -5.34
N LEU A 224 14.39 9.47 -5.20
CA LEU A 224 14.51 10.43 -6.31
C LEU A 224 15.89 10.41 -7.00
N ARG A 225 16.93 9.88 -6.35
CA ARG A 225 18.25 9.66 -6.97
C ARG A 225 18.23 8.73 -8.19
N PHE A 226 17.17 7.94 -8.35
CA PHE A 226 17.00 7.00 -9.46
C PHE A 226 16.20 7.58 -10.63
N PHE A 227 15.77 8.83 -10.54
CA PHE A 227 14.90 9.48 -11.53
C PHE A 227 15.70 10.41 -12.44
N ASP A 228 15.19 10.63 -13.65
CA ASP A 228 15.82 11.56 -14.58
C ASP A 228 15.51 13.03 -14.25
N ARG A 229 16.31 13.94 -14.80
CA ARG A 229 16.18 15.39 -14.53
C ARG A 229 14.82 15.97 -14.94
N LYS A 230 14.17 15.40 -15.97
CA LYS A 230 12.87 15.89 -16.47
C LYS A 230 11.78 15.54 -15.46
N ASP A 231 11.79 14.30 -14.97
CA ASP A 231 10.89 13.81 -13.94
C ASP A 231 11.03 14.58 -12.63
N LEU A 232 12.27 14.81 -12.18
CA LEU A 232 12.53 15.59 -10.96
C LEU A 232 12.05 17.04 -11.07
N SER A 233 12.31 17.68 -12.21
CA SER A 233 11.83 19.04 -12.46
C SER A 233 10.30 19.11 -12.51
N TYR A 234 9.67 18.09 -13.11
CA TYR A 234 8.22 17.99 -13.16
C TYR A 234 7.60 17.83 -11.76
N LEU A 235 8.15 16.94 -10.93
CA LEU A 235 7.71 16.76 -9.54
C LEU A 235 7.81 18.06 -8.74
N VAL A 236 8.90 18.81 -8.84
CA VAL A 236 9.08 20.08 -8.12
C VAL A 236 8.04 21.12 -8.55
N ILE A 237 7.75 21.23 -9.85
CA ILE A 237 6.70 22.11 -10.37
C ILE A 237 5.32 21.73 -9.82
N MET A 238 5.02 20.43 -9.77
CA MET A 238 3.74 19.95 -9.23
C MET A 238 3.63 20.17 -7.72
N ALA A 239 4.72 19.96 -6.97
CA ALA A 239 4.77 20.24 -5.53
C ALA A 239 4.59 21.74 -5.23
N GLU A 240 5.23 22.62 -6.01
CA GLU A 240 5.07 24.07 -5.88
C GLU A 240 3.62 24.50 -6.16
N ARG A 241 3.00 23.96 -7.21
CA ARG A 241 1.59 24.23 -7.52
C ARG A 241 0.67 23.74 -6.41
N LEU A 242 0.97 22.58 -5.84
CA LEU A 242 0.16 21.96 -4.78
C LEU A 242 0.15 22.82 -3.52
N ILE A 243 1.31 23.23 -3.00
CA ILE A 243 1.37 24.04 -1.76
C ILE A 243 0.80 25.46 -1.93
N ASN A 244 0.66 25.93 -3.18
CA ASN A 244 0.08 27.24 -3.50
C ASN A 244 -1.40 27.15 -3.92
N ALA A 245 -2.00 25.95 -3.94
CA ALA A 245 -3.31 25.72 -4.54
C ALA A 245 -4.45 26.45 -3.80
N ASP A 246 -4.34 26.58 -2.48
CA ASP A 246 -5.30 27.28 -1.62
C ASP A 246 -4.98 28.79 -1.43
N GLY A 247 -3.85 29.25 -1.97
CA GLY A 247 -3.35 30.61 -1.84
C GLY A 247 -2.64 30.92 -0.51
N LYS A 248 -2.38 29.92 0.34
CA LYS A 248 -1.74 30.11 1.65
C LYS A 248 -0.75 29.00 1.98
N VAL A 249 0.52 29.23 1.67
CA VAL A 249 1.62 28.35 2.09
C VAL A 249 1.87 28.46 3.59
N THR A 250 1.71 27.36 4.32
CA THR A 250 2.10 27.27 5.73
C THR A 250 3.60 27.08 5.90
N LYS A 251 4.12 27.37 7.10
CA LYS A 251 5.54 27.18 7.41
C LYS A 251 5.99 25.73 7.21
N LYS A 252 5.16 24.76 7.57
CA LYS A 252 5.49 23.32 7.45
C LYS A 252 5.58 22.89 5.99
N GLU A 253 4.63 23.30 5.15
CA GLU A 253 4.68 23.00 3.72
C GLU A 253 5.93 23.58 3.08
N SER A 254 6.25 24.84 3.39
CA SER A 254 7.50 25.47 2.91
C SER A 254 8.73 24.68 3.36
N GLU A 255 8.83 24.32 4.65
CA GLU A 255 9.96 23.56 5.17
C GLU A 255 10.15 22.21 4.45
N PHE A 256 9.05 21.46 4.21
CA PHE A 256 9.15 20.17 3.50
C PHE A 256 9.35 20.35 2.00
N PHE A 257 8.78 21.38 1.38
CA PHE A 257 9.04 21.69 -0.01
C PHE A 257 10.52 22.07 -0.23
N ASP A 258 11.12 22.82 0.69
CA ASP A 258 12.55 23.16 0.64
C ASP A 258 13.45 21.93 0.77
N VAL A 259 13.06 20.94 1.59
CA VAL A 259 13.75 19.65 1.69
C VAL A 259 13.69 18.90 0.35
N LEU A 260 12.51 18.81 -0.27
CA LEU A 260 12.34 18.19 -1.59
C LEU A 260 13.22 18.90 -2.63
N LYS A 261 13.14 20.23 -2.69
CA LYS A 261 13.87 21.05 -3.66
C LYS A 261 15.38 20.92 -3.50
N SER A 262 15.89 21.01 -2.28
CA SER A 262 17.32 20.84 -1.98
C SER A 262 17.82 19.45 -2.38
N SER A 263 17.01 18.41 -2.12
CA SER A 263 17.33 17.04 -2.50
C SER A 263 17.44 16.91 -4.02
N VAL A 264 16.47 17.46 -4.76
CA VAL A 264 16.48 17.47 -6.24
C VAL A 264 17.65 18.29 -6.81
N GLU A 265 17.99 19.43 -6.20
CA GLU A 265 19.12 20.26 -6.64
C GLU A 265 20.46 19.56 -6.43
N SER A 266 20.62 18.79 -5.35
CA SER A 266 21.85 18.02 -5.08
C SER A 266 22.11 16.87 -6.06
N LEU A 267 21.07 16.43 -6.79
CA LEU A 267 21.13 15.36 -7.78
C LEU A 267 21.39 15.87 -9.21
N LYS A 268 21.42 17.20 -9.42
CA LYS A 268 21.70 17.82 -10.71
C LYS A 268 23.21 17.93 -10.95
#